data_AF-A0A3S0AYL7-F1
#
_entry.id   AF-A0A3S0AYL7-F1
#
_cell.length_a   1.000
_cell.length_b   1.000
_cell.length_c   1.000
_cell.angle_alpha   90.00
_cell.angle_beta   90.00
_cell.angle_gamma   90.00
#
_symmetry.space_group_name_H-M   'P 1'
#
loop_
_entity.id
_entity.type
_entity.pdbx_description
1 polymer ?
#
loop_
_entity_poly.entity_id
_entity_poly.type
_entity_poly.pdbx_seq_one_letter_code
_entity_poly.pdbx_strand_id
1 'polypeptide(L)'
;MRTSIIIMGAMLISVAGFSQKSEIKAADKALKSGDAMAAKSALESASSLIGSADPKMQAQYYFLRGSAYADLAKKGTEGAFDEAISSLKKVSEIEEESGKNKYGADAQEKLSNMTADLINSAVEDNNNKEYEAAADKLYMGYKLSPKDTVYLYYAASSAVNGGHYEKALTFYNELKDLGFDGSAVVYKATNVSTGEVEEMDKTQRDLMIKSGAYKDPIEEKTPSKTTEIVKNIALIYTQLGQDDKALEAYKDAREKDPQDVNLILNEANLYYKLGDKEKFKALMAEASEVAPDNPDLFYNVGVINMEQGNLEDARKAYKRAIEINPGYVNAQLNLSTTYVNEGNELIDEMNSLGNSKKDIARYDELKAKKDSLFRDGAIILEDALKLNPDNQSILSQLKNIYGALGDNENFLRLKKLMGE
;
A
#
# COMPACT_ATOMS: atom_id res chain seq x y z
N MET A 1 26.85 -62.54 -23.36
CA MET A 1 25.76 -61.66 -22.86
C MET A 1 26.24 -60.62 -21.85
N ARG A 2 26.97 -60.97 -20.78
CA ARG A 2 27.46 -59.97 -19.78
C ARG A 2 28.34 -58.87 -20.37
N THR A 3 29.27 -59.19 -21.27
CA THR A 3 30.15 -58.19 -21.94
C THR A 3 29.39 -57.25 -22.88
N SER A 4 28.38 -57.76 -23.60
CA SER A 4 27.54 -56.96 -24.51
C SER A 4 26.63 -55.99 -23.76
N ILE A 5 26.12 -56.37 -22.59
CA ILE A 5 25.32 -55.50 -21.72
C ILE A 5 26.18 -54.38 -21.13
N ILE A 6 27.43 -54.66 -20.75
CA ILE A 6 28.38 -53.64 -20.26
C ILE A 6 28.75 -52.64 -21.35
N ILE A 7 28.98 -53.10 -22.58
CA ILE A 7 29.32 -52.24 -23.73
C ILE A 7 28.12 -51.36 -24.14
N MET A 8 26.90 -51.90 -24.13
CA MET A 8 25.69 -51.14 -24.44
C MET A 8 25.36 -50.10 -23.36
N GLY A 9 25.57 -50.44 -22.08
CA GLY A 9 25.48 -49.49 -20.97
C GLY A 9 26.53 -48.38 -21.06
N ALA A 10 27.78 -48.71 -21.38
CA ALA A 10 28.85 -47.72 -21.56
C ALA A 10 28.59 -46.78 -22.76
N MET A 11 28.05 -47.30 -23.88
CA MET A 11 27.65 -46.47 -25.01
C MET A 11 26.50 -45.52 -24.67
N LEU A 12 25.46 -45.99 -23.97
CA LEU A 12 24.34 -45.14 -23.54
C LEU A 12 24.78 -44.02 -22.59
N ILE A 13 25.68 -44.31 -21.65
CA ILE A 13 26.27 -43.30 -20.75
C ILE A 13 27.10 -42.29 -21.55
N SER A 14 27.87 -42.72 -22.55
CA SER A 14 28.70 -41.83 -23.38
C SER A 14 27.88 -40.90 -24.28
N VAL A 15 26.78 -41.39 -24.86
CA VAL A 15 25.88 -40.60 -25.73
C VAL A 15 25.13 -39.55 -24.91
N ALA A 16 24.65 -39.92 -23.72
CA ALA A 16 23.97 -38.99 -22.81
C ALA A 16 24.90 -37.84 -22.38
N GLY A 17 26.14 -38.12 -22.01
CA GLY A 17 27.12 -37.09 -21.62
C GLY A 17 27.55 -36.17 -22.79
N PHE A 18 27.59 -36.69 -24.02
CA PHE A 18 27.93 -35.89 -25.19
C PHE A 18 26.80 -34.93 -25.58
N SER A 19 25.54 -35.38 -25.45
CA SER A 19 24.34 -34.59 -25.71
C SER A 19 24.27 -33.35 -24.78
N GLN A 20 24.41 -33.55 -23.46
CA GLN A 20 24.39 -32.46 -22.48
C GLN A 20 25.43 -31.37 -22.77
N LYS A 21 26.67 -31.80 -23.06
CA LYS A 21 27.78 -30.88 -23.33
C LYS A 21 27.57 -30.07 -24.62
N SER A 22 26.88 -30.65 -25.61
CA SER A 22 26.50 -29.95 -26.85
C SER A 22 25.49 -28.85 -26.56
N GLU A 23 24.42 -29.16 -25.83
CA GLU A 23 23.37 -28.21 -25.49
C GLU A 23 23.89 -27.05 -24.61
N ILE A 24 24.72 -27.35 -23.61
CA ILE A 24 25.36 -26.32 -22.77
C ILE A 24 26.23 -25.37 -23.61
N LYS A 25 26.95 -25.88 -24.63
CA LYS A 25 27.72 -25.04 -25.55
C LYS A 25 26.83 -24.21 -26.47
N ALA A 26 25.71 -24.78 -26.93
CA ALA A 26 24.73 -24.05 -27.73
C ALA A 26 24.15 -22.88 -26.92
N ALA A 27 23.80 -23.12 -25.66
CA ALA A 27 23.32 -22.10 -24.74
C ALA A 27 24.36 -20.98 -24.49
N ASP A 28 25.62 -21.34 -24.23
CA ASP A 28 26.70 -20.37 -24.06
C ASP A 28 26.90 -19.49 -25.32
N LYS A 29 26.83 -20.09 -26.50
CA LYS A 29 26.91 -19.35 -27.77
C LYS A 29 25.71 -18.42 -27.95
N ALA A 30 24.50 -18.90 -27.65
CA ALA A 30 23.27 -18.12 -27.77
C ALA A 30 23.28 -16.90 -26.83
N LEU A 31 23.73 -17.05 -25.58
CA LEU A 31 23.90 -15.94 -24.63
C LEU A 31 24.91 -14.92 -25.12
N LYS A 32 26.06 -15.36 -25.67
CA LYS A 32 27.06 -14.45 -26.24
C LYS A 32 26.53 -13.64 -27.43
N SER A 33 25.51 -14.13 -28.13
CA SER A 33 24.79 -13.39 -29.17
C SER A 33 23.59 -12.58 -28.67
N GLY A 34 23.31 -12.57 -27.36
CA GLY A 34 22.17 -11.87 -26.77
C GLY A 34 20.81 -12.57 -26.94
N ASP A 35 20.81 -13.83 -27.39
CA ASP A 35 19.60 -14.64 -27.58
C ASP A 35 19.31 -15.52 -26.36
N ALA A 36 18.78 -14.89 -25.32
CA ALA A 36 18.43 -15.54 -24.07
C ALA A 36 17.32 -16.61 -24.24
N MET A 37 16.42 -16.44 -25.21
CA MET A 37 15.36 -17.43 -25.47
C MET A 37 15.92 -18.72 -26.09
N ALA A 38 16.81 -18.60 -27.08
CA ALA A 38 17.50 -19.76 -27.62
C ALA A 38 18.37 -20.46 -26.57
N ALA A 39 19.03 -19.68 -25.70
CA ALA A 39 19.80 -20.24 -24.59
C ALA A 39 18.93 -21.03 -23.60
N LYS A 40 17.79 -20.48 -23.21
CA LYS A 40 16.79 -21.15 -22.36
C LYS A 40 16.35 -22.48 -22.98
N SER A 41 15.98 -22.49 -24.26
CA SER A 41 15.54 -23.70 -24.98
C SER A 41 16.60 -24.81 -25.03
N ALA A 42 17.87 -24.45 -25.27
CA ALA A 42 18.98 -25.40 -25.23
C ALA A 42 19.19 -25.98 -23.82
N LEU A 43 19.10 -25.15 -22.77
CA LEU A 43 19.25 -25.59 -21.38
C LEU A 43 18.07 -26.44 -20.89
N GLU A 44 16.85 -26.19 -21.37
CA GLU A 44 15.69 -27.04 -21.08
C GLU A 44 15.91 -28.45 -21.64
N SER A 45 16.47 -28.56 -22.84
CA SER A 45 16.80 -29.84 -23.49
C SER A 45 17.84 -30.66 -22.71
N ALA A 46 18.72 -30.00 -21.95
CA ALA A 46 19.73 -30.65 -21.10
C ALA A 46 19.28 -30.91 -19.65
N SER A 47 18.13 -30.36 -19.22
CA SER A 47 17.73 -30.28 -17.81
C SER A 47 17.56 -31.63 -17.13
N SER A 48 16.94 -32.61 -17.79
CA SER A 48 16.63 -33.93 -17.20
C SER A 48 17.86 -34.77 -16.87
N LEU A 49 19.01 -34.44 -17.47
CA LEU A 49 20.24 -35.20 -17.31
C LEU A 49 21.30 -34.47 -16.48
N ILE A 50 21.09 -33.19 -16.14
CA ILE A 50 22.12 -32.40 -15.44
C ILE A 50 22.41 -32.92 -14.03
N GLY A 51 21.43 -33.55 -13.37
CA GLY A 51 21.58 -34.10 -12.02
C GLY A 51 22.66 -35.18 -11.88
N SER A 52 23.00 -35.89 -12.97
CA SER A 52 24.05 -36.91 -12.99
C SER A 52 25.38 -36.45 -13.59
N ALA A 53 25.46 -35.19 -14.04
CA ALA A 53 26.67 -34.61 -14.60
C ALA A 53 27.73 -34.33 -13.51
N ASP A 54 28.99 -34.16 -13.91
CA ASP A 54 30.03 -33.77 -12.97
C ASP A 54 29.81 -32.34 -12.46
N PRO A 55 30.28 -31.99 -11.24
CA PRO A 55 29.98 -30.70 -10.62
C PRO A 55 30.35 -29.47 -11.48
N LYS A 56 31.40 -29.56 -12.31
CA LYS A 56 31.81 -28.45 -13.17
C LYS A 56 30.80 -28.19 -14.29
N MET A 57 30.22 -29.26 -14.83
CA MET A 57 29.16 -29.17 -15.83
C MET A 57 27.86 -28.68 -15.21
N GLN A 58 27.52 -29.15 -14.00
CA GLN A 58 26.36 -28.66 -13.25
C GLN A 58 26.48 -27.15 -12.97
N ALA A 59 27.61 -26.70 -12.42
CA ALA A 59 27.85 -25.27 -12.17
C ALA A 59 27.77 -24.44 -13.47
N GLN A 60 28.33 -24.93 -14.58
CA GLN A 60 28.21 -24.27 -15.88
C GLN A 60 26.76 -24.17 -16.35
N TYR A 61 26.00 -25.25 -16.24
CA TYR A 61 24.59 -25.28 -16.64
C TYR A 61 23.78 -24.24 -15.87
N TYR A 62 23.88 -24.26 -14.54
CA TYR A 62 23.11 -23.35 -13.68
C TYR A 62 23.56 -21.89 -13.84
N PHE A 63 24.84 -21.63 -14.09
CA PHE A 63 25.33 -20.29 -14.40
C PHE A 63 24.75 -19.74 -15.71
N LEU A 64 24.73 -20.55 -16.77
CA LEU A 64 24.15 -20.16 -18.06
C LEU A 64 22.63 -20.00 -17.95
N ARG A 65 21.95 -20.90 -17.23
CA ARG A 65 20.51 -20.81 -16.96
C ARG A 65 20.18 -19.53 -16.21
N GLY A 66 20.90 -19.26 -15.13
CA GLY A 66 20.75 -18.03 -14.35
C GLY A 66 20.97 -16.77 -15.19
N SER A 67 21.99 -16.80 -16.06
CA SER A 67 22.27 -15.69 -16.98
C SER A 67 21.17 -15.48 -18.03
N ALA A 68 20.67 -16.56 -18.62
CA ALA A 68 19.58 -16.47 -19.60
C ALA A 68 18.31 -15.91 -18.98
N TYR A 69 17.94 -16.40 -17.80
CA TYR A 69 16.76 -15.89 -17.10
C TYR A 69 16.95 -14.44 -16.62
N ALA A 70 18.15 -14.03 -16.21
CA ALA A 70 18.41 -12.62 -15.88
C ALA A 70 18.19 -11.69 -17.09
N ASP A 71 18.63 -12.10 -18.29
CA ASP A 71 18.40 -11.35 -19.53
C ASP A 71 16.91 -11.34 -19.95
N LEU A 72 16.16 -12.41 -19.64
CA LEU A 72 14.72 -12.48 -19.87
C LEU A 72 13.91 -11.66 -18.87
N ALA A 73 14.36 -11.59 -17.61
CA ALA A 73 13.75 -10.78 -16.56
C ALA A 73 13.77 -9.29 -16.93
N LYS A 74 14.89 -8.81 -17.48
CA LYS A 74 15.02 -7.44 -18.03
C LYS A 74 14.04 -7.14 -19.17
N LYS A 75 13.51 -8.16 -19.82
CA LYS A 75 12.51 -8.04 -20.89
C LYS A 75 11.08 -8.20 -20.37
N GLY A 76 10.87 -8.23 -19.05
CA GLY A 76 9.56 -8.39 -18.42
C GLY A 76 9.01 -9.82 -18.50
N THR A 77 9.87 -10.83 -18.69
CA THR A 77 9.39 -12.23 -18.70
C THR A 77 8.95 -12.63 -17.29
N GLU A 78 7.68 -13.03 -17.15
CA GLU A 78 7.09 -13.47 -15.88
C GLU A 78 7.88 -14.64 -15.27
N GLY A 79 8.11 -14.60 -13.94
CA GLY A 79 8.86 -15.61 -13.19
C GLY A 79 10.36 -15.70 -13.50
N ALA A 80 10.88 -14.92 -14.46
CA ALA A 80 12.28 -15.03 -14.87
C ALA A 80 13.26 -14.60 -13.77
N PHE A 81 12.87 -13.68 -12.88
CA PHE A 81 13.70 -13.32 -11.73
C PHE A 81 13.90 -14.50 -10.77
N ASP A 82 12.85 -15.26 -10.45
CA ASP A 82 12.94 -16.44 -9.57
C ASP A 82 13.84 -17.52 -10.16
N GLU A 83 13.66 -17.79 -11.45
CA GLU A 83 14.47 -18.75 -12.20
C GLU A 83 15.94 -18.34 -12.28
N ALA A 84 16.20 -17.03 -12.45
CA ALA A 84 17.55 -16.49 -12.43
C ALA A 84 18.21 -16.65 -11.05
N ILE A 85 17.53 -16.20 -9.99
CA ILE A 85 18.06 -16.25 -8.62
C ILE A 85 18.32 -17.68 -8.18
N SER A 86 17.34 -18.57 -8.35
CA SER A 86 17.46 -19.98 -7.94
C SER A 86 18.62 -20.67 -8.67
N SER A 87 18.75 -20.44 -9.98
CA SER A 87 19.84 -21.01 -10.77
C SER A 87 21.21 -20.47 -10.33
N LEU A 88 21.33 -19.16 -10.12
CA LEU A 88 22.59 -18.55 -9.69
C LEU A 88 22.99 -18.98 -8.27
N LYS A 89 22.04 -19.10 -7.34
CA LYS A 89 22.31 -19.65 -6.00
C LYS A 89 22.77 -21.10 -6.05
N LYS A 90 22.20 -21.91 -6.96
CA LYS A 90 22.62 -23.30 -7.16
C LYS A 90 24.08 -23.42 -7.59
N VAL A 91 24.63 -22.45 -8.33
CA VAL A 91 26.06 -22.41 -8.69
C VAL A 91 26.92 -22.42 -7.43
N SER A 92 26.63 -21.53 -6.49
CA SER A 92 27.38 -21.41 -5.24
C SER A 92 27.30 -22.70 -4.42
N GLU A 93 26.11 -23.30 -4.29
CA GLU A 93 25.93 -24.58 -3.59
C GLU A 93 26.81 -25.70 -4.20
N ILE A 94 26.79 -25.85 -5.53
CA ILE A 94 27.56 -26.89 -6.22
C ILE A 94 29.07 -26.66 -6.08
N GLU A 95 29.53 -25.41 -6.19
CA GLU A 95 30.95 -25.09 -6.13
C GLU A 95 31.50 -25.21 -4.70
N GLU A 96 30.71 -24.81 -3.69
CA GLU A 96 31.05 -25.02 -2.27
C GLU A 96 31.15 -26.51 -1.92
N GLU A 97 30.18 -27.33 -2.32
CA GLU A 97 30.20 -28.78 -2.06
C GLU A 97 31.35 -29.50 -2.76
N SER A 98 31.71 -29.06 -3.98
CA SER A 98 32.73 -29.74 -4.79
C SER A 98 34.15 -29.19 -4.60
N GLY A 99 34.31 -28.01 -3.99
CA GLY A 99 35.57 -27.28 -3.87
C GLY A 99 36.13 -26.77 -5.20
N LYS A 100 35.34 -26.77 -6.27
CA LYS A 100 35.76 -26.40 -7.63
C LYS A 100 35.13 -25.08 -8.06
N ASN A 101 35.75 -23.99 -7.62
CA ASN A 101 35.25 -22.64 -7.90
C ASN A 101 35.61 -22.20 -9.32
N LYS A 102 34.59 -21.90 -10.14
CA LYS A 102 34.77 -21.35 -11.50
C LYS A 102 33.81 -20.21 -11.79
N TYR A 103 32.54 -20.34 -11.40
CA TYR A 103 31.46 -19.41 -11.74
C TYR A 103 30.89 -18.69 -10.52
N GLY A 104 31.25 -19.06 -9.29
CA GLY A 104 30.68 -18.50 -8.07
C GLY A 104 30.82 -16.98 -7.95
N ALA A 105 31.99 -16.42 -8.30
CA ALA A 105 32.20 -14.97 -8.28
C ALA A 105 31.29 -14.24 -9.29
N ASP A 106 31.25 -14.73 -10.54
CA ASP A 106 30.40 -14.16 -11.60
C ASP A 106 28.91 -14.33 -11.27
N ALA A 107 28.53 -15.43 -10.63
CA ALA A 107 27.16 -15.68 -10.18
C ALA A 107 26.75 -14.69 -9.09
N GLN A 108 27.64 -14.42 -8.13
CA GLN A 108 27.42 -13.44 -7.08
C GLN A 108 27.32 -12.02 -7.64
N GLU A 109 28.16 -11.66 -8.60
CA GLU A 109 28.08 -10.37 -9.29
C GLU A 109 26.73 -10.20 -10.01
N LYS A 110 26.27 -11.26 -10.71
CA LYS A 110 24.95 -11.26 -11.37
C LYS A 110 23.80 -11.12 -10.37
N LEU A 111 23.84 -11.82 -9.24
CA LEU A 111 22.84 -11.67 -8.16
C LEU A 111 22.83 -10.24 -7.62
N SER A 112 24.00 -9.62 -7.43
CA SER A 112 24.11 -8.23 -6.99
C SER A 112 23.48 -7.26 -7.99
N ASN A 113 23.80 -7.39 -9.28
CA ASN A 113 23.25 -6.53 -10.35
C ASN A 113 21.74 -6.69 -10.49
N MET A 114 21.22 -7.90 -10.30
CA MET A 114 19.79 -8.20 -10.40
C MET A 114 18.96 -7.53 -9.29
N THR A 115 19.58 -7.13 -8.18
CA THR A 115 18.89 -6.33 -7.16
C THR A 115 18.42 -5.01 -7.77
N ALA A 116 19.28 -4.29 -8.50
CA ALA A 116 18.88 -3.03 -9.16
C ALA A 116 17.79 -3.25 -10.22
N ASP A 117 17.89 -4.33 -11.00
CA ASP A 117 16.88 -4.69 -12.00
C ASP A 117 15.51 -4.98 -11.37
N LEU A 118 15.48 -5.71 -10.24
CA LEU A 118 14.27 -5.98 -9.47
C LEU A 118 13.60 -4.70 -8.97
N ILE A 119 14.39 -3.78 -8.40
CA ILE A 119 13.85 -2.51 -7.87
C ILE A 119 13.26 -1.66 -8.99
N ASN A 120 13.97 -1.52 -10.12
CA ASN A 120 13.45 -0.77 -11.26
C ASN A 120 12.14 -1.39 -11.79
N SER A 121 12.08 -2.72 -11.91
CA SER A 121 10.86 -3.41 -12.32
C SER A 121 9.73 -3.24 -11.30
N ALA A 122 10.01 -3.29 -9.99
CA ALA A 122 8.98 -3.08 -8.97
C ALA A 122 8.43 -1.64 -8.95
N VAL A 123 9.25 -0.65 -9.30
CA VAL A 123 8.78 0.74 -9.46
C VAL A 123 7.83 0.85 -10.66
N GLU A 124 8.15 0.20 -11.78
CA GLU A 124 7.26 0.13 -12.94
C GLU A 124 5.93 -0.55 -12.60
N ASP A 125 5.98 -1.71 -11.93
CA ASP A 125 4.78 -2.42 -11.46
C ASP A 125 3.91 -1.53 -10.56
N ASN A 126 4.50 -0.82 -9.59
CA ASN A 126 3.76 0.10 -8.72
C ASN A 126 3.08 1.23 -9.51
N ASN A 127 3.76 1.80 -10.51
CA ASN A 127 3.20 2.83 -11.38
C ASN A 127 2.02 2.28 -12.22
N ASN A 128 2.12 1.01 -12.61
CA ASN A 128 1.06 0.28 -13.32
C ASN A 128 -0.04 -0.26 -12.38
N LYS A 129 0.07 -0.03 -11.07
CA LYS A 129 -0.82 -0.55 -10.02
C LYS A 129 -0.81 -2.08 -9.87
N GLU A 130 0.26 -2.72 -10.36
CA GLU A 130 0.55 -4.15 -10.21
C GLU A 130 1.22 -4.39 -8.85
N TYR A 131 0.52 -4.02 -7.77
CA TYR A 131 1.08 -3.91 -6.44
C TYR A 131 1.62 -5.23 -5.86
N GLU A 132 1.02 -6.37 -6.22
CA GLU A 132 1.51 -7.67 -5.77
C GLU A 132 2.88 -8.00 -6.35
N ALA A 133 3.03 -7.87 -7.67
CA ALA A 133 4.27 -8.13 -8.37
C ALA A 133 5.38 -7.19 -7.89
N ALA A 134 5.04 -5.92 -7.65
CA ALA A 134 5.95 -4.95 -7.05
C ALA A 134 6.44 -5.40 -5.67
N ALA A 135 5.51 -5.82 -4.80
CA ALA A 135 5.83 -6.28 -3.46
C ALA A 135 6.75 -7.50 -3.47
N ASP A 136 6.47 -8.48 -4.34
CA ASP A 136 7.27 -9.69 -4.47
C ASP A 136 8.69 -9.38 -4.97
N LYS A 137 8.83 -8.53 -6.00
CA LYS A 137 10.14 -8.10 -6.52
C LYS A 137 10.95 -7.30 -5.50
N LEU A 138 10.31 -6.41 -4.74
CA LEU A 138 10.95 -5.67 -3.65
C LEU A 138 11.43 -6.61 -2.53
N TYR A 139 10.61 -7.59 -2.17
CA TYR A 139 10.99 -8.60 -1.18
C TYR A 139 12.15 -9.46 -1.68
N MET A 140 12.14 -9.90 -2.95
CA MET A 140 13.26 -10.60 -3.58
C MET A 140 14.55 -9.76 -3.54
N GLY A 141 14.46 -8.47 -3.86
CA GLY A 141 15.58 -7.53 -3.76
C GLY A 141 16.17 -7.47 -2.35
N TYR A 142 15.32 -7.37 -1.33
CA TYR A 142 15.74 -7.47 0.06
C TYR A 142 16.41 -8.81 0.40
N LYS A 143 15.88 -9.96 -0.07
CA LYS A 143 16.51 -11.27 0.18
C LYS A 143 17.87 -11.42 -0.51
N LEU A 144 18.14 -10.68 -1.59
CA LEU A 144 19.44 -10.64 -2.26
C LEU A 144 20.44 -9.70 -1.56
N SER A 145 19.96 -8.57 -1.03
CA SER A 145 20.75 -7.65 -0.19
C SER A 145 20.06 -7.41 1.16
N PRO A 146 20.20 -8.33 2.14
CA PRO A 146 19.50 -8.22 3.43
C PRO A 146 19.92 -7.02 4.28
N LYS A 147 21.00 -6.33 3.92
CA LYS A 147 21.43 -5.08 4.56
C LYS A 147 20.50 -3.92 4.21
N ASP A 148 19.91 -3.95 3.01
CA ASP A 148 19.02 -2.91 2.50
C ASP A 148 17.57 -3.21 2.90
N THR A 149 17.33 -3.17 4.21
CA THR A 149 16.02 -3.43 4.83
C THR A 149 14.92 -2.47 4.38
N VAL A 150 15.29 -1.35 3.74
CA VAL A 150 14.33 -0.40 3.15
C VAL A 150 13.45 -1.04 2.07
N TYR A 151 13.96 -2.02 1.32
CA TYR A 151 13.18 -2.71 0.30
C TYR A 151 12.10 -3.61 0.90
N LEU A 152 12.33 -4.19 2.09
CA LEU A 152 11.30 -4.92 2.82
C LEU A 152 10.17 -3.98 3.28
N TYR A 153 10.50 -2.76 3.71
CA TYR A 153 9.50 -1.73 4.02
C TYR A 153 8.67 -1.35 2.79
N TYR A 154 9.32 -1.14 1.64
CA TYR A 154 8.58 -0.86 0.40
C TYR A 154 7.74 -2.06 -0.06
N ALA A 155 8.23 -3.29 0.10
CA ALA A 155 7.45 -4.49 -0.18
C ALA A 155 6.17 -4.54 0.67
N ALA A 156 6.28 -4.24 1.97
CA ALA A 156 5.14 -4.16 2.88
C ALA A 156 4.12 -3.10 2.44
N SER A 157 4.60 -1.90 2.07
CA SER A 157 3.75 -0.81 1.59
C SER A 157 3.05 -1.14 0.26
N SER A 158 3.77 -1.69 -0.73
CA SER A 158 3.17 -2.16 -1.98
C SER A 158 2.10 -3.22 -1.72
N ALA A 159 2.37 -4.20 -0.84
CA ALA A 159 1.38 -5.22 -0.49
C ALA A 159 0.11 -4.61 0.14
N VAL A 160 0.22 -3.58 1.00
CA VAL A 160 -0.93 -2.83 1.53
C VAL A 160 -1.71 -2.15 0.41
N ASN A 161 -1.04 -1.47 -0.52
CA ASN A 161 -1.68 -0.76 -1.62
C ASN A 161 -2.48 -1.70 -2.55
N GLY A 162 -2.02 -2.95 -2.70
CA GLY A 162 -2.76 -4.00 -3.42
C GLY A 162 -3.82 -4.73 -2.60
N GLY A 163 -3.96 -4.43 -1.30
CA GLY A 163 -4.87 -5.14 -0.40
C GLY A 163 -4.41 -6.55 -0.02
N HIS A 164 -3.13 -6.89 -0.24
CA HIS A 164 -2.53 -8.19 0.11
C HIS A 164 -2.10 -8.18 1.58
N TYR A 165 -3.07 -8.09 2.48
CA TYR A 165 -2.87 -7.80 3.90
C TYR A 165 -2.06 -8.86 4.64
N GLU A 166 -2.22 -10.16 4.37
CA GLU A 166 -1.43 -11.22 4.99
C GLU A 166 0.06 -11.13 4.60
N LYS A 167 0.33 -10.79 3.33
CA LYS A 167 1.68 -10.61 2.81
C LYS A 167 2.33 -9.36 3.43
N ALA A 168 1.60 -8.25 3.46
CA ALA A 168 2.03 -7.02 4.13
C ALA A 168 2.34 -7.24 5.61
N LEU A 169 1.47 -7.97 6.32
CA LEU A 169 1.67 -8.30 7.74
C LEU A 169 2.93 -9.13 7.97
N THR A 170 3.21 -10.08 7.08
CA THR A 170 4.44 -10.88 7.12
C THR A 170 5.66 -9.98 7.01
N PHE A 171 5.67 -9.07 6.05
CA PHE A 171 6.79 -8.14 5.83
C PHE A 171 6.96 -7.13 6.98
N TYR A 172 5.87 -6.56 7.51
CA TYR A 172 5.95 -5.65 8.65
C TYR A 172 6.42 -6.32 9.94
N ASN A 173 6.01 -7.56 10.19
CA ASN A 173 6.52 -8.32 11.34
C ASN A 173 8.01 -8.62 11.18
N GLU A 174 8.47 -8.99 9.98
CA GLU A 174 9.91 -9.16 9.73
C GLU A 174 10.69 -7.85 9.96
N LEU A 175 10.16 -6.69 9.54
CA LEU A 175 10.78 -5.38 9.85
C LEU A 175 10.86 -5.12 11.36
N LYS A 176 9.78 -5.44 12.09
CA LYS A 176 9.71 -5.28 13.54
C LYS A 176 10.74 -6.18 14.24
N ASP A 177 10.86 -7.44 13.82
CA ASP A 177 11.82 -8.41 14.36
C ASP A 177 13.28 -8.00 14.07
N LEU A 178 13.54 -7.37 12.92
CA LEU A 178 14.84 -6.80 12.57
C LEU A 178 15.18 -5.51 13.34
N GLY A 179 14.22 -4.93 14.07
CA GLY A 179 14.40 -3.63 14.73
C GLY A 179 14.58 -2.48 13.74
N PHE A 180 14.00 -2.59 12.54
CA PHE A 180 14.09 -1.56 11.51
C PHE A 180 13.37 -0.29 11.99
N ASP A 181 14.13 0.82 12.13
CA ASP A 181 13.57 2.12 12.50
C ASP A 181 13.31 3.03 11.29
N GLY A 182 13.77 2.65 10.10
CA GLY A 182 13.62 3.37 8.83
C GLY A 182 14.19 4.78 8.80
N SER A 183 14.95 5.17 9.83
CA SER A 183 15.57 6.48 9.88
C SER A 183 16.88 6.49 9.09
N ALA A 184 17.11 7.58 8.37
CA ALA A 184 18.34 7.83 7.62
C ALA A 184 19.00 9.11 8.11
N VAL A 185 20.29 9.25 7.89
CA VAL A 185 20.97 10.55 8.05
C VAL A 185 21.03 11.20 6.68
N VAL A 186 20.37 12.35 6.57
CA VAL A 186 20.40 13.20 5.39
C VAL A 186 21.53 14.20 5.57
N TYR A 187 22.41 14.28 4.56
CA TYR A 187 23.57 15.15 4.57
C TYR A 187 23.27 16.37 3.70
N LYS A 188 23.32 17.57 4.30
CA LYS A 188 23.10 18.84 3.60
C LYS A 188 24.26 19.80 3.81
N ALA A 189 24.43 20.77 2.93
CA ALA A 189 25.38 21.86 3.10
C ALA A 189 24.88 23.12 2.36
N THR A 190 25.36 24.29 2.80
CA THR A 190 25.03 25.56 2.16
C THR A 190 25.97 25.85 1.01
N ASN A 191 25.43 26.00 -0.20
CA ASN A 191 26.18 26.41 -1.39
C ASN A 191 26.66 27.87 -1.20
N VAL A 192 27.96 28.11 -1.32
CA VAL A 192 28.55 29.43 -1.07
C VAL A 192 28.12 30.46 -2.10
N SER A 193 27.86 30.04 -3.35
CA SER A 193 27.51 30.95 -4.44
C SER A 193 26.03 31.34 -4.42
N THR A 194 25.14 30.40 -4.11
CA THR A 194 23.68 30.63 -4.10
C THR A 194 23.14 30.98 -2.73
N GLY A 195 23.82 30.56 -1.65
CA GLY A 195 23.33 30.67 -0.27
C GLY A 195 22.26 29.62 0.08
N GLU A 196 21.95 28.68 -0.80
CA GLU A 196 20.93 27.66 -0.59
C GLU A 196 21.49 26.43 0.14
N VAL A 197 20.64 25.81 0.97
CA VAL A 197 20.95 24.52 1.59
C VAL A 197 20.56 23.40 0.63
N GLU A 198 21.54 22.60 0.23
CA GLU A 198 21.35 21.50 -0.71
C GLU A 198 21.66 20.16 -0.05
N GLU A 199 20.88 19.14 -0.39
CA GLU A 199 21.07 17.75 0.03
C GLU A 199 21.97 17.00 -0.97
N MET A 200 22.88 16.18 -0.46
CA MET A 200 23.78 15.35 -1.29
C MET A 200 24.35 14.16 -0.51
N ASP A 201 25.03 13.23 -1.19
CA ASP A 201 25.77 12.16 -0.53
C ASP A 201 26.83 12.72 0.43
N LYS A 202 27.09 12.02 1.55
CA LYS A 202 28.07 12.46 2.56
C LYS A 202 29.45 12.74 1.95
N THR A 203 29.92 11.84 1.10
CA THR A 203 31.26 11.94 0.49
C THR A 203 31.32 13.15 -0.43
N GLN A 204 30.25 13.37 -1.21
CA GLN A 204 30.12 14.52 -2.08
C GLN A 204 30.08 15.82 -1.27
N ARG A 205 29.26 15.88 -0.20
CA ARG A 205 29.18 17.03 0.71
C ARG A 205 30.55 17.39 1.28
N ASP A 206 31.23 16.41 1.85
CA ASP A 206 32.51 16.62 2.52
C ASP A 206 33.58 17.08 1.51
N LEU A 207 33.57 16.56 0.28
CA LEU A 207 34.45 17.01 -0.81
C LEU A 207 34.14 18.44 -1.25
N MET A 208 32.87 18.78 -1.40
CA MET A 208 32.40 20.10 -1.84
C MET A 208 32.62 21.19 -0.79
N ILE A 209 32.56 20.83 0.49
CA ILE A 209 32.97 21.71 1.59
C ILE A 209 34.49 21.91 1.54
N LYS A 210 35.26 20.84 1.36
CA LYS A 210 36.72 20.91 1.29
C LYS A 210 37.23 21.75 0.10
N SER A 211 36.50 21.77 -1.02
CA SER A 211 36.81 22.62 -2.17
C SER A 211 36.44 24.10 -1.95
N GLY A 212 35.69 24.43 -0.90
CA GLY A 212 35.19 25.77 -0.61
C GLY A 212 33.93 26.15 -1.39
N ALA A 213 33.36 25.23 -2.20
CA ALA A 213 32.11 25.47 -2.91
C ALA A 213 30.89 25.48 -1.98
N TYR A 214 30.97 24.75 -0.86
CA TYR A 214 29.92 24.65 0.15
C TYR A 214 30.48 24.94 1.55
N LYS A 215 29.60 25.26 2.50
CA LYS A 215 29.90 25.50 3.91
C LYS A 215 28.76 25.00 4.79
N ASP A 216 28.93 25.09 6.11
CA ASP A 216 27.89 24.81 7.11
C ASP A 216 27.25 23.42 6.93
N PRO A 217 28.00 22.33 7.20
CA PRO A 217 27.47 20.97 7.07
C PRO A 217 26.32 20.75 8.05
N ILE A 218 25.24 20.14 7.54
CA ILE A 218 24.09 19.72 8.32
C ILE A 218 23.97 18.21 8.20
N GLU A 219 23.74 17.55 9.34
CA GLU A 219 23.39 16.13 9.42
C GLU A 219 22.04 16.06 10.14
N GLU A 220 21.03 15.62 9.40
CA GLU A 220 19.66 15.56 9.89
C GLU A 220 19.20 14.11 9.90
N LYS A 221 18.81 13.60 11.08
CA LYS A 221 18.21 12.27 11.19
C LYS A 221 16.74 12.37 10.82
N THR A 222 16.30 11.59 9.81
CA THR A 222 14.89 11.54 9.44
C THR A 222 14.06 10.93 10.57
N PRO A 223 12.75 11.27 10.66
CA PRO A 223 11.85 10.61 11.59
C PRO A 223 11.87 9.09 11.42
N SER A 224 11.71 8.38 12.53
CA SER A 224 11.59 6.93 12.52
C SER A 224 10.26 6.50 11.90
N LYS A 225 10.30 5.41 11.14
CA LYS A 225 9.14 4.71 10.59
C LYS A 225 8.54 3.68 11.55
N THR A 226 9.10 3.49 12.75
CA THR A 226 8.61 2.48 13.69
C THR A 226 7.15 2.70 14.05
N THR A 227 6.74 3.96 14.29
CA THR A 227 5.33 4.32 14.55
C THR A 227 4.42 3.94 13.38
N GLU A 228 4.85 4.20 12.15
CA GLU A 228 4.11 3.84 10.94
C GLU A 228 3.96 2.32 10.80
N ILE A 229 5.02 1.56 11.09
CA ILE A 229 5.03 0.10 11.02
C ILE A 229 4.02 -0.49 12.01
N VAL A 230 4.08 -0.10 13.29
CA VAL A 230 3.14 -0.63 14.31
C VAL A 230 1.70 -0.21 14.04
N LYS A 231 1.49 1.00 13.51
CA LYS A 231 0.17 1.45 13.03
C LYS A 231 -0.35 0.59 11.90
N ASN A 232 0.46 0.32 10.87
CA ASN A 232 0.05 -0.51 9.75
C ASN A 232 -0.25 -1.95 10.19
N ILE A 233 0.50 -2.51 11.13
CA ILE A 233 0.19 -3.84 11.71
C ILE A 233 -1.21 -3.84 12.36
N ALA A 234 -1.55 -2.83 13.18
CA ALA A 234 -2.86 -2.74 13.83
C ALA A 234 -4.01 -2.60 12.81
N LEU A 235 -3.82 -1.75 11.81
CA LEU A 235 -4.78 -1.56 10.72
C LEU A 235 -4.97 -2.85 9.92
N ILE A 236 -3.89 -3.55 9.58
CA ILE A 236 -3.93 -4.82 8.85
C ILE A 236 -4.68 -5.89 9.66
N TYR A 237 -4.41 -6.05 10.95
CA TYR A 237 -5.18 -6.99 11.78
C TYR A 237 -6.67 -6.65 11.81
N THR A 238 -7.02 -5.36 11.83
CA THR A 238 -8.41 -4.90 11.75
C THR A 238 -9.05 -5.30 10.41
N GLN A 239 -8.35 -5.10 9.29
CA GLN A 239 -8.83 -5.48 7.95
C GLN A 239 -9.00 -7.01 7.81
N LEU A 240 -8.11 -7.78 8.42
CA LEU A 240 -8.19 -9.25 8.45
C LEU A 240 -9.25 -9.79 9.43
N GLY A 241 -9.92 -8.93 10.20
CA GLY A 241 -10.89 -9.32 11.23
C GLY A 241 -10.26 -10.08 12.40
N GLN A 242 -8.94 -9.97 12.60
CA GLN A 242 -8.22 -10.57 13.72
C GLN A 242 -8.26 -9.62 14.92
N ASP A 243 -9.47 -9.39 15.45
CA ASP A 243 -9.79 -8.29 16.37
C ASP A 243 -8.94 -8.32 17.65
N ASP A 244 -8.68 -9.49 18.25
CA ASP A 244 -7.83 -9.61 19.46
C ASP A 244 -6.39 -9.12 19.20
N LYS A 245 -5.81 -9.50 18.05
CA LYS A 245 -4.46 -9.07 17.66
C LYS A 245 -4.43 -7.60 17.26
N ALA A 246 -5.52 -7.10 16.67
CA ALA A 246 -5.66 -5.69 16.36
C ALA A 246 -5.61 -4.85 17.65
N LEU A 247 -6.34 -5.25 18.70
CA LEU A 247 -6.29 -4.56 20.01
C LEU A 247 -4.90 -4.57 20.64
N GLU A 248 -4.19 -5.70 20.58
CA GLU A 248 -2.80 -5.78 21.06
C GLU A 248 -1.87 -4.86 20.25
N ALA A 249 -2.03 -4.83 18.92
CA ALA A 249 -1.26 -3.98 18.03
C ALA A 249 -1.60 -2.48 18.20
N TYR A 250 -2.85 -2.12 18.46
CA TYR A 250 -3.22 -0.74 18.82
C TYR A 250 -2.54 -0.32 20.11
N LYS A 251 -2.49 -1.19 21.13
CA LYS A 251 -1.77 -0.89 22.36
C LYS A 251 -0.29 -0.58 22.10
N ASP A 252 0.41 -1.42 21.32
CA ASP A 252 1.81 -1.19 20.93
C ASP A 252 1.96 0.14 20.15
N ALA A 253 1.05 0.41 19.22
CA ALA A 253 1.06 1.64 18.44
C ALA A 253 0.82 2.90 19.30
N ARG A 254 -0.12 2.84 20.25
CA ARG A 254 -0.44 3.92 21.20
C ARG A 254 0.69 4.15 22.21
N GLU A 255 1.45 3.11 22.58
CA GLU A 255 2.65 3.27 23.41
C GLU A 255 3.76 4.05 22.68
N LYS A 256 3.84 3.95 21.34
CA LYS A 256 4.80 4.69 20.52
C LYS A 256 4.33 6.09 20.16
N ASP A 257 3.05 6.25 19.90
CA ASP A 257 2.44 7.54 19.56
C ASP A 257 1.07 7.72 20.24
N PRO A 258 1.07 8.15 21.52
CA PRO A 258 -0.16 8.34 22.29
C PRO A 258 -0.98 9.55 21.83
N GLN A 259 -0.45 10.39 20.93
CA GLN A 259 -1.14 11.58 20.43
C GLN A 259 -1.63 11.44 18.99
N ASP A 260 -1.34 10.32 18.30
CA ASP A 260 -1.97 10.05 17.00
C ASP A 260 -3.47 9.77 17.18
N VAL A 261 -4.25 10.81 16.92
CA VAL A 261 -5.71 10.80 16.97
C VAL A 261 -6.30 9.74 16.04
N ASN A 262 -5.67 9.45 14.89
CA ASN A 262 -6.19 8.42 13.99
C ASN A 262 -6.06 7.02 14.60
N LEU A 263 -5.04 6.76 15.43
CA LEU A 263 -4.97 5.50 16.17
C LEU A 263 -6.13 5.38 17.15
N ILE A 264 -6.45 6.45 17.88
CA ILE A 264 -7.59 6.49 18.82
C ILE A 264 -8.90 6.20 18.10
N LEU A 265 -9.13 6.88 16.97
CA LEU A 265 -10.37 6.72 16.20
C LEU A 265 -10.52 5.31 15.61
N ASN A 266 -9.44 4.74 15.09
CA ASN A 266 -9.47 3.39 14.52
C ASN A 266 -9.65 2.32 15.62
N GLU A 267 -9.01 2.47 16.78
CA GLU A 267 -9.22 1.62 17.95
C GLU A 267 -10.67 1.73 18.46
N ALA A 268 -11.22 2.94 18.52
CA ALA A 268 -12.61 3.14 18.90
C ALA A 268 -13.56 2.44 17.94
N ASN A 269 -13.34 2.58 16.63
CA ASN A 269 -14.16 1.91 15.62
C ASN A 269 -14.13 0.37 15.77
N LEU A 270 -12.96 -0.19 16.13
CA LEU A 270 -12.86 -1.61 16.46
C LEU A 270 -13.70 -1.98 17.69
N TYR A 271 -13.65 -1.21 18.77
CA TYR A 271 -14.51 -1.44 19.94
C TYR A 271 -16.00 -1.34 19.62
N TYR A 272 -16.39 -0.42 18.72
CA TYR A 272 -17.77 -0.35 18.24
C TYR A 272 -18.18 -1.63 17.50
N LYS A 273 -17.35 -2.13 16.58
CA LYS A 273 -17.57 -3.39 15.86
C LYS A 273 -17.74 -4.58 16.82
N LEU A 274 -16.97 -4.58 17.92
CA LEU A 274 -17.05 -5.57 19.00
C LEU A 274 -18.28 -5.39 19.91
N GLY A 275 -19.04 -4.30 19.76
CA GLY A 275 -20.22 -3.97 20.57
C GLY A 275 -19.91 -3.31 21.92
N ASP A 276 -18.64 -2.98 22.21
CA ASP A 276 -18.25 -2.28 23.42
C ASP A 276 -18.44 -0.76 23.27
N LYS A 277 -19.69 -0.34 23.46
CA LYS A 277 -20.10 1.06 23.35
C LYS A 277 -19.44 1.97 24.39
N GLU A 278 -19.06 1.44 25.55
CA GLU A 278 -18.45 2.22 26.62
C GLU A 278 -17.01 2.57 26.26
N LYS A 279 -16.23 1.60 25.76
CA LYS A 279 -14.88 1.85 25.26
C LYS A 279 -14.87 2.77 24.05
N PHE A 280 -15.80 2.57 23.11
CA PHE A 280 -15.97 3.46 21.97
C PHE A 280 -16.15 4.93 22.42
N LYS A 281 -17.09 5.20 23.34
CA LYS A 281 -17.34 6.55 23.85
C LYS A 281 -16.14 7.14 24.59
N ALA A 282 -15.46 6.33 25.41
CA ALA A 282 -14.27 6.77 26.12
C ALA A 282 -13.16 7.23 25.17
N LEU A 283 -12.90 6.45 24.11
CA LEU A 283 -11.88 6.78 23.11
C LEU A 283 -12.29 7.99 22.25
N MET A 284 -13.58 8.15 21.92
CA MET A 284 -14.07 9.36 21.24
C MET A 284 -13.88 10.62 22.09
N ALA A 285 -14.09 10.52 23.40
CA ALA A 285 -13.83 11.61 24.33
C ALA A 285 -12.32 11.91 24.42
N GLU A 286 -11.48 10.88 24.56
CA GLU A 286 -10.02 11.01 24.56
C GLU A 286 -9.52 11.70 23.27
N ALA A 287 -9.99 11.26 22.10
CA ALA A 287 -9.63 11.89 20.83
C ALA A 287 -9.95 13.40 20.84
N SER A 288 -11.12 13.77 21.35
CA SER A 288 -11.58 15.16 21.47
C SER A 288 -10.74 15.98 22.44
N GLU A 289 -10.20 15.37 23.50
CA GLU A 289 -9.27 16.01 24.44
C GLU A 289 -7.87 16.20 23.85
N VAL A 290 -7.40 15.24 23.05
CA VAL A 290 -6.08 15.30 22.41
C VAL A 290 -6.01 16.40 21.33
N ALA A 291 -7.09 16.60 20.57
CA ALA A 291 -7.12 17.59 19.50
C ALA A 291 -8.43 18.42 19.47
N PRO A 292 -8.67 19.27 20.48
CA PRO A 292 -9.95 19.98 20.68
C PRO A 292 -10.27 21.05 19.62
N ASP A 293 -9.25 21.45 18.86
CA ASP A 293 -9.34 22.46 17.79
C ASP A 293 -9.03 21.88 16.40
N ASN A 294 -9.06 20.55 16.26
CA ASN A 294 -8.89 19.89 14.97
C ASN A 294 -10.26 19.65 14.29
N PRO A 295 -10.62 20.40 13.24
CA PRO A 295 -11.90 20.22 12.57
C PRO A 295 -12.03 18.85 11.87
N ASP A 296 -10.92 18.28 11.38
CA ASP A 296 -10.91 16.98 10.71
C ASP A 296 -11.21 15.82 11.67
N LEU A 297 -10.77 15.94 12.93
CA LEU A 297 -11.17 15.02 13.98
C LEU A 297 -12.69 15.00 14.15
N PHE A 298 -13.31 16.16 14.39
CA PHE A 298 -14.76 16.21 14.62
C PHE A 298 -15.55 15.81 13.38
N TYR A 299 -15.02 16.07 12.18
CA TYR A 299 -15.58 15.51 10.95
C TYR A 299 -15.53 13.97 10.94
N ASN A 300 -14.39 13.37 11.25
CA ASN A 300 -14.25 11.90 11.29
C ASN A 300 -15.13 11.27 12.38
N VAL A 301 -15.22 11.88 13.57
CA VAL A 301 -16.17 11.46 14.63
C VAL A 301 -17.61 11.53 14.11
N GLY A 302 -17.94 12.55 13.33
CA GLY A 302 -19.24 12.70 12.68
C GLY A 302 -19.53 11.58 11.68
N VAL A 303 -18.56 11.25 10.82
CA VAL A 303 -18.66 10.17 9.83
C VAL A 303 -18.88 8.83 10.53
N ILE A 304 -18.05 8.52 11.53
CA ILE A 304 -18.16 7.29 12.31
C ILE A 304 -19.54 7.19 12.95
N ASN A 305 -20.03 8.24 13.62
CA ASN A 305 -21.37 8.20 14.22
C ASN A 305 -22.50 8.08 13.18
N MET A 306 -22.34 8.69 12.01
CA MET A 306 -23.32 8.61 10.93
C MET A 306 -23.41 7.20 10.34
N GLU A 307 -22.27 6.55 10.08
CA GLU A 307 -22.21 5.15 9.61
C GLU A 307 -22.83 4.17 10.61
N GLN A 308 -22.77 4.52 11.89
CA GLN A 308 -23.35 3.75 12.99
C GLN A 308 -24.84 4.03 13.24
N GLY A 309 -25.44 4.98 12.52
CA GLY A 309 -26.84 5.41 12.71
C GLY A 309 -27.06 6.35 13.90
N ASN A 310 -26.00 6.81 14.57
CA ASN A 310 -26.05 7.74 15.69
C ASN A 310 -26.16 9.19 15.19
N LEU A 311 -27.24 9.51 14.47
CA LEU A 311 -27.39 10.79 13.74
C LEU A 311 -27.24 12.04 14.62
N GLU A 312 -27.73 12.01 15.86
CA GLU A 312 -27.62 13.15 16.78
C GLU A 312 -26.17 13.44 17.21
N ASP A 313 -25.39 12.40 17.49
CA ASP A 313 -23.98 12.58 17.85
C ASP A 313 -23.14 12.95 16.62
N ALA A 314 -23.49 12.42 15.44
CA ALA A 314 -22.92 12.88 14.18
C ALA A 314 -23.16 14.38 13.94
N ARG A 315 -24.39 14.86 14.15
CA ARG A 315 -24.75 16.29 14.04
C ARG A 315 -23.93 17.16 14.98
N LYS A 316 -23.75 16.75 16.25
CA LYS A 316 -22.92 17.48 17.22
C LYS A 316 -21.47 17.59 16.74
N ALA A 317 -20.90 16.49 16.26
CA ALA A 317 -19.52 16.47 15.78
C ALA A 317 -19.34 17.34 14.52
N TYR A 318 -20.21 17.23 13.53
CA TYR A 318 -20.14 18.10 12.35
C TYR A 318 -20.34 19.57 12.69
N LYS A 319 -21.25 19.92 13.60
CA LYS A 319 -21.40 21.30 14.08
C LYS A 319 -20.11 21.80 14.73
N ARG A 320 -19.46 20.99 15.56
CA ARG A 320 -18.15 21.35 16.15
C ARG A 320 -17.07 21.55 15.10
N ALA A 321 -17.02 20.70 14.07
CA ALA A 321 -16.09 20.88 12.94
C ALA A 321 -16.33 22.22 12.20
N ILE A 322 -17.60 22.59 12.00
CA ILE A 322 -18.01 23.85 11.35
C ILE A 322 -17.74 25.07 12.24
N GLU A 323 -17.90 24.95 13.56
CA GLU A 323 -17.54 26.03 14.51
C GLU A 323 -16.05 26.36 14.45
N ILE A 324 -15.19 25.34 14.34
CA ILE A 324 -13.74 25.50 14.24
C ILE A 324 -13.36 26.00 12.84
N ASN A 325 -13.94 25.42 11.79
CA ASN A 325 -13.73 25.81 10.41
C ASN A 325 -15.06 26.03 9.67
N PRO A 326 -15.56 27.29 9.63
CA PRO A 326 -16.82 27.62 8.95
C PRO A 326 -16.83 27.33 7.44
N GLY A 327 -15.66 27.19 6.81
CA GLY A 327 -15.52 26.84 5.39
C GLY A 327 -15.47 25.33 5.14
N TYR A 328 -15.70 24.48 6.14
CA TYR A 328 -15.58 23.03 5.99
C TYR A 328 -16.79 22.44 5.23
N VAL A 329 -16.72 22.51 3.90
CA VAL A 329 -17.78 22.06 2.99
C VAL A 329 -18.22 20.62 3.23
N ASN A 330 -17.30 19.68 3.42
CA ASN A 330 -17.67 18.27 3.63
C ASN A 330 -18.46 18.08 4.94
N ALA A 331 -18.10 18.79 6.01
CA ALA A 331 -18.86 18.74 7.27
C ALA A 331 -20.27 19.34 7.11
N GLN A 332 -20.42 20.41 6.31
CA GLN A 332 -21.72 21.02 6.01
C GLN A 332 -22.62 20.09 5.17
N LEU A 333 -22.06 19.46 4.13
CA LEU A 333 -22.73 18.47 3.29
C LEU A 333 -23.19 17.26 4.13
N ASN A 334 -22.31 16.72 4.97
CA ASN A 334 -22.66 15.57 5.80
C ASN A 334 -23.66 15.94 6.90
N LEU A 335 -23.53 17.13 7.51
CA LEU A 335 -24.52 17.61 8.47
C LEU A 335 -25.90 17.72 7.83
N SER A 336 -26.01 18.33 6.64
CA SER A 336 -27.26 18.38 5.87
C SER A 336 -27.79 16.99 5.54
N THR A 337 -26.90 16.08 5.14
CA THR A 337 -27.23 14.67 4.86
C THR A 337 -27.84 13.97 6.06
N THR A 338 -27.39 14.24 7.29
CA THR A 338 -28.01 13.64 8.49
C THR A 338 -29.49 14.04 8.66
N TYR A 339 -29.87 15.25 8.26
CA TYR A 339 -31.27 15.70 8.30
C TYR A 339 -32.09 15.09 7.17
N VAL A 340 -31.50 14.99 5.97
CA VAL A 340 -32.14 14.34 4.82
C VAL A 340 -32.37 12.85 5.08
N ASN A 341 -31.40 12.14 5.66
CA ASN A 341 -31.53 10.72 5.99
C ASN A 341 -32.63 10.48 7.02
N GLU A 342 -32.67 11.24 8.12
CA GLU A 342 -33.75 11.12 9.10
C GLU A 342 -35.12 11.44 8.45
N GLY A 343 -35.20 12.43 7.56
CA GLY A 343 -36.44 12.74 6.85
C GLY A 343 -36.87 11.63 5.90
N ASN A 344 -35.92 10.99 5.20
CA ASN A 344 -36.20 9.87 4.31
C ASN A 344 -36.75 8.64 5.06
N GLU A 345 -36.24 8.36 6.27
CA GLU A 345 -36.78 7.28 7.11
C GLU A 345 -38.27 7.51 7.46
N LEU A 346 -38.68 8.77 7.63
CA LEU A 346 -40.09 9.10 7.85
C LEU A 346 -40.94 8.84 6.61
N ILE A 347 -40.39 8.98 5.40
CA ILE A 347 -41.11 8.69 4.15
C ILE A 347 -41.48 7.21 4.08
N ASP A 348 -40.60 6.31 4.52
CA ASP A 348 -40.87 4.88 4.55
C ASP A 348 -42.03 4.56 5.51
N GLU A 349 -42.06 5.20 6.69
CA GLU A 349 -43.21 5.11 7.60
C GLU A 349 -44.48 5.65 6.95
N MET A 350 -44.42 6.83 6.32
CA MET A 350 -45.55 7.46 5.64
C MET A 350 -46.15 6.57 4.54
N ASN A 351 -45.31 5.89 3.75
CA ASN A 351 -45.74 5.01 2.67
C ASN A 351 -46.44 3.74 3.16
N SER A 352 -46.22 3.34 4.41
CA SER A 352 -46.87 2.18 5.03
C SER A 352 -48.27 2.47 5.59
N LEU A 353 -48.67 3.74 5.65
CA LEU A 353 -49.93 4.17 6.25
C LEU A 353 -51.14 3.85 5.36
N GLY A 354 -52.24 3.49 6.01
CA GLY A 354 -53.54 3.29 5.36
C GLY A 354 -54.31 4.59 5.12
N ASN A 355 -55.61 4.45 4.90
CA ASN A 355 -56.54 5.55 4.61
C ASN A 355 -57.55 5.80 5.74
N SER A 356 -57.29 5.29 6.94
CA SER A 356 -58.11 5.63 8.11
C SER A 356 -57.90 7.08 8.53
N LYS A 357 -58.86 7.66 9.26
CA LYS A 357 -58.73 9.02 9.82
C LYS A 357 -57.46 9.18 10.69
N LYS A 358 -57.07 8.12 11.41
CA LYS A 358 -55.86 8.10 12.23
C LYS A 358 -54.60 8.10 11.36
N ASP A 359 -54.60 7.31 10.29
CA ASP A 359 -53.46 7.21 9.37
C ASP A 359 -53.24 8.52 8.61
N ILE A 360 -54.31 9.19 8.18
CA ILE A 360 -54.24 10.52 7.55
C ILE A 360 -53.62 11.54 8.52
N ALA A 361 -54.06 11.57 9.77
CA ALA A 361 -53.49 12.47 10.78
C ALA A 361 -52.00 12.18 11.06
N ARG A 362 -51.61 10.90 11.10
CA ARG A 362 -50.21 10.48 11.25
C ARG A 362 -49.37 10.87 10.02
N TYR A 363 -49.91 10.72 8.82
CA TYR A 363 -49.25 11.12 7.58
C TYR A 363 -48.94 12.62 7.58
N ASP A 364 -49.90 13.46 7.97
CA ASP A 364 -49.71 14.92 8.04
C ASP A 364 -48.64 15.31 9.07
N GLU A 365 -48.61 14.65 10.22
CA GLU A 365 -47.58 14.83 11.25
C GLU A 365 -46.17 14.48 10.73
N LEU A 366 -46.02 13.29 10.14
CA LEU A 366 -44.75 12.81 9.59
C LEU A 366 -44.28 13.70 8.45
N LYS A 367 -45.20 14.14 7.57
CA LYS A 367 -44.90 15.08 6.49
C LYS A 367 -44.34 16.39 7.03
N ALA A 368 -44.98 16.97 8.05
CA ALA A 368 -44.50 18.19 8.68
C ALA A 368 -43.10 18.02 9.30
N LYS A 369 -42.85 16.89 9.98
CA LYS A 369 -41.52 16.58 10.53
C LYS A 369 -40.47 16.42 9.42
N LYS A 370 -40.77 15.65 8.36
CA LYS A 370 -39.90 15.49 7.20
C LYS A 370 -39.56 16.84 6.55
N ASP A 371 -40.57 17.67 6.32
CA ASP A 371 -40.38 18.99 5.71
C ASP A 371 -39.52 19.91 6.60
N SER A 372 -39.66 19.82 7.93
CA SER A 372 -38.79 20.55 8.87
C SER A 372 -37.34 20.09 8.76
N LEU A 373 -37.09 18.78 8.78
CA LEU A 373 -35.74 18.22 8.66
C LEU A 373 -35.08 18.64 7.33
N PHE A 374 -35.80 18.57 6.22
CA PHE A 374 -35.29 19.01 4.92
C PHE A 374 -34.97 20.50 4.91
N ARG A 375 -35.78 21.34 5.55
CA ARG A 375 -35.47 22.77 5.70
C ARG A 375 -34.23 23.01 6.56
N ASP A 376 -34.04 22.26 7.65
CA ASP A 376 -32.83 22.37 8.48
C ASP A 376 -31.58 22.03 7.65
N GLY A 377 -31.63 20.95 6.87
CA GLY A 377 -30.57 20.58 5.93
C GLY A 377 -30.33 21.62 4.84
N ALA A 378 -31.39 22.26 4.32
CA ALA A 378 -31.26 23.35 3.34
C ALA A 378 -30.59 24.59 3.94
N ILE A 379 -30.97 25.00 5.15
CA ILE A 379 -30.40 26.18 5.83
C ILE A 379 -28.88 26.07 5.94
N ILE A 380 -28.39 24.89 6.38
CA ILE A 380 -26.95 24.62 6.50
C ILE A 380 -26.23 24.80 5.16
N LEU A 381 -26.83 24.30 4.08
CA LEU A 381 -26.21 24.37 2.76
C LEU A 381 -26.33 25.75 2.11
N GLU A 382 -27.41 26.51 2.37
CA GLU A 382 -27.49 27.91 1.95
C GLU A 382 -26.41 28.75 2.64
N ASP A 383 -26.14 28.49 3.92
CA ASP A 383 -25.03 29.13 4.62
C ASP A 383 -23.67 28.73 4.03
N ALA A 384 -23.48 27.45 3.70
CA ALA A 384 -22.28 26.95 3.03
C ALA A 384 -22.07 27.60 1.64
N LEU A 385 -23.16 27.81 0.89
CA LEU A 385 -23.16 28.39 -0.45
C LEU A 385 -22.70 29.85 -0.44
N LYS A 386 -22.96 30.61 0.64
CA LYS A 386 -22.46 31.99 0.79
C LYS A 386 -20.94 32.07 0.72
N LEU A 387 -20.25 31.06 1.24
CA LEU A 387 -18.78 30.96 1.24
C LEU A 387 -18.26 30.24 -0.02
N ASN A 388 -19.08 29.40 -0.64
CA ASN A 388 -18.68 28.53 -1.75
C ASN A 388 -19.73 28.55 -2.89
N PRO A 389 -19.93 29.70 -3.57
CA PRO A 389 -21.08 29.92 -4.46
C PRO A 389 -21.13 28.99 -5.68
N ASP A 390 -19.97 28.49 -6.13
CA ASP A 390 -19.87 27.65 -7.33
C ASP A 390 -19.74 26.15 -7.02
N ASN A 391 -19.86 25.76 -5.74
CA ASN A 391 -19.68 24.37 -5.32
C ASN A 391 -20.83 23.49 -5.83
N GLN A 392 -20.51 22.62 -6.77
CA GLN A 392 -21.51 21.77 -7.45
C GLN A 392 -22.19 20.76 -6.51
N SER A 393 -21.48 20.25 -5.50
CA SER A 393 -22.05 19.32 -4.52
C SER A 393 -23.12 20.01 -3.66
N ILE A 394 -22.85 21.23 -3.18
CA ILE A 394 -23.80 22.03 -2.40
C ILE A 394 -25.02 22.37 -3.25
N LEU A 395 -24.82 22.89 -4.48
CA LEU A 395 -25.90 23.24 -5.40
C LEU A 395 -26.79 22.03 -5.74
N SER A 396 -26.18 20.89 -6.04
CA SER A 396 -26.89 19.66 -6.37
C SER A 396 -27.73 19.16 -5.19
N GLN A 397 -27.16 19.12 -3.97
CA GLN A 397 -27.88 18.67 -2.80
C GLN A 397 -29.02 19.62 -2.41
N LEU A 398 -28.80 20.95 -2.45
CA LEU A 398 -29.87 21.93 -2.25
C LEU A 398 -30.99 21.77 -3.27
N LYS A 399 -30.66 21.55 -4.55
CA LYS A 399 -31.65 21.36 -5.62
C LYS A 399 -32.54 20.16 -5.30
N ASN A 400 -31.94 19.05 -4.88
CA ASN A 400 -32.68 17.85 -4.51
C ASN A 400 -33.59 18.09 -3.28
N ILE A 401 -33.09 18.80 -2.26
CA ILE A 401 -33.86 19.14 -1.07
C ILE A 401 -35.09 20.01 -1.42
N TYR A 402 -34.90 21.10 -2.18
CA TYR A 402 -36.02 21.96 -2.57
C TYR A 402 -37.01 21.28 -3.51
N GLY A 403 -36.53 20.40 -4.40
CA GLY A 403 -37.39 19.54 -5.20
C GLY A 403 -38.28 18.65 -4.32
N ALA A 404 -37.72 18.04 -3.28
CA ALA A 404 -38.45 17.20 -2.35
C ALA A 404 -39.37 17.97 -1.38
N LEU A 405 -39.14 19.27 -1.20
CA LEU A 405 -40.01 20.20 -0.47
C LEU A 405 -41.14 20.78 -1.36
N GLY A 406 -41.05 20.62 -2.68
CA GLY A 406 -41.95 21.28 -3.63
C GLY A 406 -41.72 22.78 -3.76
N ASP A 407 -40.55 23.28 -3.34
CA ASP A 407 -40.18 24.69 -3.45
C ASP A 407 -39.63 24.98 -4.85
N ASN A 408 -40.55 25.22 -5.78
CA ASN A 408 -40.22 25.42 -7.20
C ASN A 408 -39.38 26.68 -7.45
N GLU A 409 -39.51 27.72 -6.62
CA GLU A 409 -38.74 28.96 -6.77
C GLU A 409 -37.27 28.71 -6.51
N ASN A 410 -36.93 28.12 -5.34
CA ASN A 410 -35.55 27.82 -4.99
C ASN A 410 -34.95 26.71 -5.86
N PHE A 411 -35.77 25.72 -6.25
CA PHE A 411 -35.36 24.69 -7.20
C PHE A 411 -34.88 25.29 -8.54
N LEU A 412 -35.66 26.21 -9.13
CA LEU A 412 -35.30 26.88 -10.38
C LEU A 412 -34.11 27.84 -10.22
N ARG A 413 -33.99 28.51 -9.06
CA ARG A 413 -32.80 29.32 -8.72
C ARG A 413 -31.53 28.48 -8.82
N LEU A 414 -31.51 27.29 -8.23
CA LEU A 414 -30.34 26.42 -8.21
C LEU A 414 -30.03 25.80 -9.57
N LYS A 415 -31.04 25.39 -10.33
CA LYS A 415 -30.86 24.97 -11.73
C LYS A 415 -30.13 26.02 -12.55
N LYS A 416 -30.54 27.28 -12.42
CA LYS A 416 -29.88 28.40 -13.11
C LYS A 416 -28.42 28.58 -12.68
N LEU A 417 -28.12 28.46 -11.38
CA LEU A 417 -26.74 28.53 -10.87
C LEU A 417 -25.87 27.37 -11.37
N MET A 418 -26.46 26.21 -11.62
CA MET A 418 -25.80 25.04 -12.19
C MET A 418 -25.70 25.09 -13.73
N GLY A 419 -26.37 26.02 -14.41
CA GLY A 419 -26.41 26.13 -15.87
C GLY A 419 -27.37 25.15 -16.57
N GLU A 420 -28.42 24.68 -15.87
CA GLU A 420 -29.42 23.70 -16.34
C GLU A 420 -30.78 24.27 -16.79
#